data_AF-A0A7Z9SF00-F1
#
_entry.id   AF-A0A7Z9SF00-F1
#
_cell.length_a   1.000
_cell.length_b   1.000
_cell.length_c   1.000
_cell.angle_alpha   90.00
_cell.angle_beta   90.00
_cell.angle_gamma   90.00
#
_symmetry.space_group_name_H-M   'P 1'
#
loop_
_entity.id
_entity.type
_entity.pdbx_description
1 polymer ?
#
loop_
_entity_poly.entity_id
_entity_poly.type
_entity_poly.pdbx_seq_one_letter_code
_entity_poly.pdbx_strand_id
1 'polypeptide(L)'
;SEFLDLNWSSNESIYYIPSEKINEKILLKLPQVCGVAFVKRKYFKLGIVIAHEGYIIDKTNLIHASSEFKKTMNVNFIDYYFQNGEPKFDGVMFYKINPI
;
A
#
# COMPACT_ATOMS: atom_id res chain seq x y z
N SER A 1 20.57 -14.33 2.00
CA SER A 1 19.81 -13.46 1.07
C SER A 1 18.81 -14.35 0.40
N GLU A 2 17.52 -14.05 0.50
CA GLU A 2 16.44 -14.86 -0.11
C GLU A 2 16.22 -14.53 -1.60
N PHE A 3 17.05 -13.66 -2.19
CA PHE A 3 16.94 -13.25 -3.59
C PHE A 3 17.80 -14.15 -4.48
N LEU A 4 17.18 -14.68 -5.54
CA LEU A 4 17.87 -15.41 -6.59
C LEU A 4 18.63 -14.43 -7.49
N ASP A 5 19.90 -14.72 -7.75
CA ASP A 5 20.71 -13.97 -8.72
C ASP A 5 20.42 -14.49 -10.14
N LEU A 6 19.49 -13.80 -10.82
CA LEU A 6 18.98 -14.23 -12.12
C LEU A 6 19.68 -13.54 -13.30
N ASN A 7 20.68 -12.68 -13.06
CA ASN A 7 21.29 -11.80 -14.08
C ASN A 7 20.26 -11.17 -15.05
N TRP A 8 19.11 -10.79 -14.49
CA TRP A 8 17.94 -10.33 -15.23
C TRP A 8 17.49 -8.99 -14.67
N SER A 9 17.09 -8.08 -15.56
CA SER A 9 16.45 -6.83 -15.21
C SER A 9 15.38 -6.49 -16.23
N SER A 10 14.32 -5.83 -15.79
CA SER A 10 13.34 -5.18 -16.66
C SER A 10 13.25 -3.70 -16.34
N ASN A 11 12.88 -2.90 -17.33
CA ASN A 11 12.62 -1.47 -17.15
C ASN A 11 11.12 -1.24 -17.21
N GLU A 12 10.54 -0.89 -16.06
CA GLU A 12 9.09 -0.76 -15.90
C GLU A 12 8.72 0.66 -15.49
N SER A 13 7.61 1.17 -16.04
CA SER A 13 7.00 2.40 -15.57
C SER A 13 5.93 2.10 -14.52
N ILE A 14 6.11 2.63 -13.31
CA ILE A 14 5.23 2.37 -12.18
C ILE A 14 4.47 3.64 -11.82
N TYR A 15 3.13 3.57 -11.79
CA TYR A 15 2.26 4.68 -11.42
C TYR A 15 1.62 4.41 -10.06
N TYR A 16 1.73 5.38 -9.15
CA TYR A 16 1.12 5.31 -7.83
C TYR A 16 0.78 6.73 -7.33
N ILE A 17 -0.08 6.82 -6.31
CA ILE A 17 -0.36 8.09 -5.65
C ILE A 17 0.73 8.34 -4.61
N PRO A 18 1.52 9.41 -4.72
CA PRO A 18 2.61 9.65 -3.79
C PRO A 18 2.08 10.11 -2.43
N SER A 19 2.82 9.82 -1.37
CA SER A 19 2.36 9.96 0.02
C SER A 19 1.85 11.36 0.37
N GLU A 20 2.47 12.41 -0.16
CA GLU A 20 2.09 13.81 0.07
C GLU A 20 0.69 14.17 -0.49
N LYS A 21 0.14 13.34 -1.39
CA LYS A 21 -1.22 13.51 -1.91
C LYS A 21 -2.25 12.70 -1.14
N ILE A 22 -1.83 11.80 -0.25
CA ILE A 22 -2.74 10.95 0.51
C ILE A 22 -3.39 11.76 1.64
N ASN A 23 -4.71 11.84 1.59
CA ASN A 23 -5.55 12.52 2.56
C ASN A 23 -6.99 12.04 2.41
N GLU A 24 -7.86 12.50 3.31
CA GLU A 24 -9.29 12.16 3.32
C GLU A 24 -10.00 12.49 1.99
N LYS A 25 -9.58 13.55 1.28
CA LYS A 25 -10.19 13.92 -0.01
C LYS A 25 -9.93 12.87 -1.10
N ILE A 26 -8.78 12.19 -1.06
CA ILE A 26 -8.52 11.05 -1.96
C ILE A 26 -9.36 9.85 -1.53
N LEU A 27 -9.43 9.55 -0.24
CA LEU A 27 -10.18 8.41 0.28
C LEU A 27 -11.67 8.49 -0.06
N LEU A 28 -12.28 9.68 0.00
CA LEU A 28 -13.68 9.90 -0.35
C LEU A 28 -14.02 9.50 -1.80
N LYS A 29 -13.03 9.49 -2.69
CA LYS A 29 -13.17 9.08 -4.11
C LYS A 29 -13.06 7.58 -4.32
N LEU A 30 -12.64 6.82 -3.32
CA LEU A 30 -12.50 5.37 -3.42
C LEU A 30 -13.88 4.68 -3.45
N PRO A 31 -13.97 3.48 -4.05
CA PRO A 31 -15.12 2.59 -3.85
C PRO A 31 -15.34 2.28 -2.36
N GLN A 32 -16.53 1.79 -2.00
CA GLN A 32 -16.83 1.37 -0.61
C GLN A 32 -15.89 0.27 -0.12
N VAL A 33 -15.51 -0.63 -1.01
CA VAL A 33 -14.50 -1.65 -0.75
C VAL A 33 -13.50 -1.64 -1.90
N CYS A 34 -12.23 -1.48 -1.59
CA CYS A 34 -11.14 -1.61 -2.55
C CYS A 34 -9.90 -2.22 -1.88
N GLY A 35 -9.01 -2.77 -2.69
CA GLY A 35 -7.71 -3.19 -2.19
C GLY A 35 -6.71 -2.03 -2.21
N VAL A 36 -5.69 -2.17 -1.38
CA VAL A 36 -4.62 -1.18 -1.24
C VAL A 36 -3.27 -1.88 -1.18
N ALA A 37 -2.30 -1.35 -1.94
CA ALA A 37 -0.92 -1.81 -1.96
C ALA A 37 0.03 -0.65 -1.66
N PHE A 38 0.97 -0.87 -0.73
CA PHE A 38 1.84 0.16 -0.19
C PHE A 38 3.20 0.16 -0.89
N VAL A 39 3.55 1.26 -1.55
CA VAL A 39 4.77 1.39 -2.35
C VAL A 39 5.97 1.72 -1.46
N LYS A 40 7.11 1.07 -1.71
CA LYS A 40 8.37 1.41 -1.04
C LYS A 40 9.54 1.51 -2.03
N ARG A 41 9.92 2.74 -2.36
CA ARG A 41 10.92 3.03 -3.40
C ARG A 41 12.29 2.41 -3.10
N LYS A 42 12.68 2.33 -1.82
CA LYS A 42 13.97 1.72 -1.42
C LYS A 42 14.10 0.24 -1.83
N TYR A 43 12.98 -0.43 -2.15
CA TYR A 43 12.95 -1.82 -2.59
C TYR A 43 12.99 -2.00 -4.11
N PHE A 44 12.88 -0.92 -4.90
CA PHE A 44 12.85 -1.03 -6.37
C PHE A 44 14.14 -1.65 -6.92
N LYS A 45 15.28 -1.35 -6.29
CA LYS A 45 16.58 -1.99 -6.62
C LYS A 45 16.61 -3.50 -6.40
N LEU A 46 15.64 -4.04 -5.67
CA LEU A 46 15.45 -5.48 -5.43
C LEU A 46 14.38 -6.08 -6.36
N GLY A 47 13.85 -5.30 -7.31
CA GLY A 47 12.71 -5.70 -8.14
C GLY A 47 11.37 -5.74 -7.40
N ILE A 48 11.29 -5.20 -6.17
CA ILE A 48 10.06 -5.21 -5.36
C ILE A 48 9.48 -3.79 -5.29
N VAL A 49 8.22 -3.66 -5.67
CA VAL A 49 7.49 -2.38 -5.63
C VAL A 49 6.67 -2.22 -4.36
N ILE A 50 5.97 -3.29 -3.97
CA ILE A 50 4.99 -3.31 -2.89
C ILE A 50 5.61 -3.89 -1.64
N ALA A 51 5.52 -3.17 -0.52
CA ALA A 51 6.05 -3.61 0.77
C ALA A 51 4.99 -4.28 1.65
N HIS A 52 3.73 -3.92 1.48
CA HIS A 52 2.61 -4.42 2.29
C HIS A 52 1.29 -4.21 1.55
N GLU A 53 0.24 -4.93 1.95
CA GLU A 53 -1.09 -4.87 1.32
C GLU A 53 -2.22 -4.95 2.36
N GLY A 54 -3.44 -4.61 1.93
CA GLY A 54 -4.66 -4.75 2.71
C GLY A 54 -5.91 -4.34 1.92
N TYR A 55 -7.01 -4.14 2.63
CA TYR A 55 -8.27 -3.67 2.08
C TYR A 55 -8.72 -2.39 2.78
N ILE A 56 -9.27 -1.46 2.00
CA ILE A 56 -10.00 -0.30 2.52
C ILE A 56 -11.49 -0.62 2.49
N ILE A 57 -12.14 -0.52 3.65
CA ILE A 57 -13.57 -0.69 3.84
C ILE A 57 -14.16 0.64 4.33
N ASP A 58 -15.32 1.01 3.80
CA ASP A 58 -16.03 2.26 4.11
C ASP A 58 -15.16 3.50 3.91
N LYS A 59 -14.19 3.40 2.98
CA LYS A 59 -13.21 4.44 2.61
C LYS A 59 -12.24 4.87 3.71
N THR A 60 -12.37 4.38 4.93
CA THR A 60 -11.56 4.83 6.08
C THR A 60 -10.82 3.71 6.78
N ASN A 61 -11.37 2.49 6.80
CA ASN A 61 -10.85 1.40 7.61
C ASN A 61 -9.90 0.54 6.78
N LEU A 62 -8.67 0.41 7.25
CA LEU A 62 -7.70 -0.55 6.73
C LEU A 62 -7.86 -1.88 7.46
N ILE A 63 -8.19 -2.92 6.70
CA ILE A 63 -8.08 -4.32 7.13
C ILE A 63 -6.78 -4.90 6.57
N HIS A 64 -5.88 -5.32 7.45
CA HIS A 64 -4.61 -5.93 7.02
C HIS A 64 -4.11 -6.97 8.01
N ALA A 65 -3.33 -7.94 7.52
CA ALA A 65 -2.56 -8.84 8.38
C ALA A 65 -1.36 -8.08 8.98
N SER A 66 -1.21 -8.13 10.30
CA SER A 66 -0.08 -7.51 11.00
C SER A 66 0.86 -8.58 11.54
N SER A 67 2.13 -8.51 11.15
CA SER A 67 3.19 -9.33 11.74
C SER A 67 3.52 -8.92 13.18
N GLU A 68 3.41 -7.62 13.50
CA GLU A 68 3.61 -7.07 14.84
C GLU A 68 2.56 -7.60 15.83
N PHE A 69 1.28 -7.54 15.45
CA PHE A 69 0.17 -7.96 16.31
C PHE A 69 -0.21 -9.45 16.14
N LYS A 70 0.43 -10.16 15.20
CA LYS A 70 0.20 -11.57 14.88
C LYS A 70 -1.26 -11.92 14.56
N LYS A 71 -2.02 -10.95 14.05
CA LYS A 71 -3.44 -11.09 13.69
C LYS A 71 -3.85 -10.08 12.63
N THR A 72 -5.03 -10.28 12.07
CA THR A 72 -5.70 -9.27 11.24
C THR A 72 -6.14 -8.11 12.11
N MET A 73 -5.81 -6.90 11.66
CA MET A 73 -6.15 -5.65 12.33
C MET A 73 -7.20 -4.90 11.51
N ASN A 74 -8.06 -4.18 12.21
CA ASN A 74 -8.96 -3.17 11.64
C ASN A 74 -8.58 -1.83 12.28
N VAL A 75 -8.06 -0.91 11.48
CA VAL A 75 -7.52 0.37 11.96
C VAL A 75 -7.91 1.50 11.00
N ASN A 76 -7.90 2.74 11.47
CA ASN A 76 -8.03 3.89 10.59
C ASN A 76 -6.84 3.95 9.62
N PHE A 77 -7.11 4.12 8.32
CA PHE A 77 -6.08 4.14 7.29
C PHE A 77 -5.13 5.33 7.41
N ILE A 78 -5.63 6.55 7.69
CA ILE A 78 -4.80 7.75 7.80
C ILE A 78 -3.87 7.63 9.01
N ASP A 79 -4.40 7.22 10.16
CA ASP A 79 -3.60 7.01 11.37
C ASP A 79 -2.57 5.89 11.20
N TYR A 80 -2.92 4.86 10.44
CA TYR A 80 -1.96 3.81 10.10
C TYR A 80 -0.89 4.32 9.14
N TYR A 81 -1.26 5.10 8.13
CA TYR A 81 -0.38 5.53 7.05
C TYR A 81 0.61 6.61 7.50
N PHE A 82 0.16 7.54 8.34
CA PHE A 82 0.96 8.64 8.87
C PHE A 82 1.28 8.42 10.33
N GLN A 83 2.56 8.28 10.65
CA GLN A 83 3.06 8.19 12.02
C GLN A 83 3.75 9.50 12.38
N ASN A 84 3.23 10.21 13.39
CA ASN A 84 3.72 11.53 13.80
C ASN A 84 3.78 12.56 12.64
N GLY A 85 2.82 12.48 11.72
CA GLY A 85 2.77 13.34 10.52
C GLY A 85 3.60 12.85 9.34
N GLU A 86 4.46 11.85 9.53
CA GLU A 86 5.33 11.30 8.48
C GLU A 86 4.73 10.03 7.86
N PRO A 87 4.74 9.87 6.53
CA PRO A 87 4.19 8.68 5.88
C PRO A 87 5.12 7.46 6.07
N LYS A 88 4.54 6.31 6.42
CA LYS A 88 5.28 5.04 6.54
C LYS A 88 5.80 4.52 5.19
N PHE A 89 5.09 4.86 4.12
CA PHE A 89 5.34 4.39 2.76
C PHE A 89 5.64 5.55 1.80
N ASP A 90 6.13 5.24 0.61
CA ASP A 90 6.45 6.23 -0.43
C ASP A 90 5.23 6.58 -1.31
N GLY A 91 4.18 5.78 -1.21
CA GLY A 91 2.92 6.00 -1.93
C GLY A 91 1.98 4.82 -1.81
N VAL A 92 0.91 4.87 -2.60
CA VAL A 92 -0.18 3.89 -2.55
C VAL A 92 -0.74 3.63 -3.93
N MET A 93 -1.08 2.37 -4.18
CA MET A 93 -1.92 1.95 -5.30
C MET A 93 -3.25 1.43 -4.75
N PHE A 94 -4.36 1.95 -5.26
CA PHE A 94 -5.70 1.44 -4.95
C PHE A 94 -6.22 0.66 -6.16
N TYR A 95 -6.85 -0.49 -5.91
CA TYR A 95 -7.42 -1.32 -6.97
C TYR A 95 -8.84 -1.74 -6.62
N LYS A 96 -9.70 -1.73 -7.64
CA LYS A 96 -11.10 -2.14 -7.51
C LYS A 96 -11.19 -3.68 -7.56
N ILE A 97 -12.06 -4.23 -6.73
CA ILE A 97 -12.46 -5.64 -6.81
C ILE A 97 -13.58 -5.73 -7.87
N ASN A 98 -13.30 -6.45 -8.96
CA ASN A 98 -14.30 -6.76 -9.97
C ASN A 98 -14.66 -8.25 -9.81
N PRO A 99 -15.82 -8.58 -9.22
CA PRO A 99 -16.29 -9.96 -9.16
C PRO A 99 -16.51 -10.50 -10.59
N ILE A 100 -16.23 -11.79 -10.75
CA ILE A 100 -16.43 -12.57 -11.98
C ILE A 100 -17.89 -12.97 -12.07
#